data_AF-A0A9Q4BUV5-F1
#
_entry.id   AF-A0A9Q4BUV5-F1
#
_cell.length_a   1.000
_cell.length_b   1.000
_cell.length_c   1.000
_cell.angle_alpha   90.00
_cell.angle_beta   90.00
_cell.angle_gamma   90.00
#
_symmetry.space_group_name_H-M   'P 1'
#
loop_
_entity.id
_entity.type
_entity.pdbx_description
1 polymer ?
#
loop_
_entity_poly.entity_id
_entity_poly.type
_entity_poly.pdbx_seq_one_letter_code
_entity_poly.pdbx_strand_id
1 'polypeptide(L)'
;MQLPFTKEAFLNVFAEYNTSVFPLQIVFILLAFVLIYLAYRNYKYSNLLISLSLAFYWIWIGVIYHILFFSAINKAAYFFGALFILQGLLFIYAGAIRKELNYSTERSMEAYFGWAFIAYALIIYPILGMLSGHSYPKAPTFGLPCPTTIFTFGMFLFVKNRFPYYLLIIPVLWSILGFSAAVQLSVTEDFGLSFAGVIGLLLIIYYNKKGLHAAVKG
;
A
#
# COMPACT_ATOMS: atom_id res chain seq x y z
N MET A 1 13.43 -17.04 -12.46
CA MET A 1 12.35 -17.33 -13.42
C MET A 1 12.31 -16.17 -14.40
N GLN A 2 12.21 -16.39 -15.70
CA GLN A 2 12.06 -15.29 -16.66
C GLN A 2 10.61 -14.80 -16.66
N LEU A 3 10.40 -13.47 -16.71
CA LEU A 3 9.05 -12.91 -16.84
C LEU A 3 8.47 -13.23 -18.22
N PRO A 4 7.14 -13.42 -18.34
CA PRO A 4 6.50 -13.69 -19.63
C PRO A 4 6.36 -12.44 -20.52
N PHE A 5 6.98 -11.32 -20.13
CA PHE A 5 6.89 -10.02 -20.81
C PHE A 5 8.21 -9.23 -20.67
N THR A 6 8.40 -8.25 -21.56
CA THR A 6 9.56 -7.35 -21.54
C THR A 6 9.35 -6.17 -20.59
N LYS A 7 10.45 -5.50 -20.18
CA LYS A 7 10.36 -4.25 -19.40
C LYS A 7 9.54 -3.18 -20.12
N GLU A 8 9.70 -3.05 -21.43
CA GLU A 8 8.95 -2.07 -22.21
C GLU A 8 7.45 -2.35 -22.22
N ALA A 9 7.05 -3.62 -22.40
CA ALA A 9 5.64 -4.02 -22.32
C ALA A 9 5.05 -3.68 -20.94
N PHE A 10 5.80 -3.93 -19.87
CA PHE A 10 5.39 -3.57 -18.51
C PHE A 10 5.21 -2.06 -18.32
N LEU A 11 6.18 -1.25 -18.75
CA LEU A 11 6.08 0.21 -18.65
C LEU A 11 4.96 0.79 -19.53
N ASN A 12 4.65 0.15 -20.66
CA ASN A 12 3.55 0.56 -21.53
C ASN A 12 2.18 0.29 -20.87
N VAL A 13 2.04 -0.77 -20.07
CA VAL A 13 0.83 -0.98 -19.24
C VAL A 13 0.63 0.19 -18.28
N PHE A 14 1.69 0.70 -17.65
CA PHE A 14 1.57 1.91 -16.83
C PHE A 14 1.18 3.12 -17.66
N ALA A 15 1.77 3.31 -18.84
CA ALA A 15 1.41 4.42 -19.71
C ALA A 15 -0.08 4.40 -20.07
N GLU A 16 -0.58 3.26 -20.52
CA GLU A 16 -1.97 3.07 -20.93
C GLU A 16 -2.93 3.25 -19.75
N TYR A 17 -2.63 2.65 -18.60
CA TYR A 17 -3.40 2.85 -17.37
C TYR A 17 -3.42 4.34 -16.98
N ASN A 18 -2.25 4.97 -16.90
CA ASN A 18 -2.12 6.31 -16.36
C ASN A 18 -2.80 7.37 -17.23
N THR A 19 -2.76 7.22 -18.56
CA THR A 19 -3.47 8.13 -19.47
C THR A 19 -4.97 7.85 -19.47
N SER A 20 -5.39 6.58 -19.34
CA SER A 20 -6.82 6.20 -19.35
C SER A 20 -7.57 6.65 -18.10
N VAL A 21 -6.91 6.66 -16.94
CA VAL A 21 -7.55 7.02 -15.66
C VAL A 21 -7.32 8.48 -15.25
N PHE A 22 -6.52 9.24 -15.99
CA PHE A 22 -6.32 10.66 -15.72
C PHE A 22 -7.68 11.39 -15.74
N PRO A 23 -8.01 12.25 -14.75
CA PRO A 23 -7.15 12.84 -13.72
C PRO A 23 -7.19 12.15 -12.34
N LEU A 24 -7.61 10.88 -12.24
CA LEU A 24 -7.83 10.22 -10.93
C LEU A 24 -6.58 10.12 -10.06
N GLN A 25 -5.37 10.16 -10.62
CA GLN A 25 -4.14 10.20 -9.81
C GLN A 25 -4.10 11.41 -8.88
N ILE A 26 -4.65 12.56 -9.30
CA ILE A 26 -4.77 13.75 -8.46
C ILE A 26 -5.74 13.45 -7.31
N VAL A 27 -6.87 12.80 -7.60
CA VAL A 27 -7.86 12.39 -6.60
C VAL A 27 -7.25 11.42 -5.59
N PHE A 28 -6.42 10.47 -6.04
CA PHE A 28 -5.70 9.54 -5.16
C PHE A 28 -4.72 10.27 -4.24
N ILE A 29 -3.94 11.21 -4.75
CA ILE A 29 -3.05 12.00 -3.89
C ILE A 29 -3.85 12.83 -2.86
N LEU A 30 -4.93 13.49 -3.28
CA LEU A 30 -5.79 14.26 -2.37
C LEU A 30 -6.41 13.35 -1.30
N LEU A 31 -6.92 12.18 -1.68
CA LEU A 31 -7.47 11.22 -0.75
C LEU A 31 -6.40 10.69 0.23
N ALA A 32 -5.15 10.49 -0.20
CA ALA A 32 -4.06 10.17 0.71
C ALA A 32 -3.83 11.25 1.78
N PHE A 33 -3.86 12.54 1.40
CA PHE A 33 -3.77 13.65 2.36
C PHE A 33 -4.96 13.71 3.31
N VAL A 34 -6.18 13.41 2.82
CA VAL A 34 -7.36 13.26 3.68
C VAL A 34 -7.15 12.15 4.72
N LEU A 35 -6.58 11.01 4.33
CA LEU A 35 -6.31 9.88 5.24
C LEU A 35 -5.33 10.27 6.34
N ILE A 36 -4.25 10.96 5.95
CA ILE A 36 -3.26 11.51 6.88
C ILE A 36 -3.92 12.49 7.86
N TYR A 37 -4.74 13.41 7.36
CA TYR A 37 -5.44 14.40 8.17
C TYR A 37 -6.42 13.74 9.15
N LEU A 38 -7.18 12.74 8.69
CA LEU A 38 -8.12 12.00 9.54
C LEU A 38 -7.40 11.21 10.64
N ALA A 39 -6.23 10.63 10.34
CA ALA A 39 -5.41 9.92 11.33
C ALA A 39 -4.80 10.86 12.37
N TYR A 40 -4.47 12.10 11.96
CA TYR A 40 -3.94 13.13 12.87
C TYR A 40 -5.01 13.75 13.77
N ARG A 41 -6.18 14.08 13.22
CA ARG A 41 -7.25 14.79 13.96
C ARG A 41 -8.17 13.88 14.76
N ASN A 42 -8.29 12.62 14.37
CA ASN A 42 -9.10 11.60 15.04
C ASN A 42 -10.55 12.02 15.34
N TYR A 43 -11.34 12.29 14.28
CA TYR A 43 -12.77 12.54 14.38
C TYR A 43 -13.59 11.25 14.60
N LYS A 44 -14.86 11.39 15.01
CA LYS A 44 -15.80 10.29 15.28
C LYS A 44 -15.81 9.18 14.22
N TYR A 45 -15.65 9.53 12.95
CA TYR A 45 -15.67 8.59 11.83
C TYR A 45 -14.31 8.41 11.12
N SER A 46 -13.22 8.98 11.65
CA SER A 46 -11.88 8.90 11.05
C SER A 46 -11.49 7.46 10.74
N ASN A 47 -11.59 6.56 11.72
CA ASN A 47 -11.18 5.16 11.57
C ASN A 47 -11.94 4.42 10.47
N LEU A 48 -13.26 4.66 10.40
CA LEU A 48 -14.11 4.10 9.35
C LEU A 48 -13.70 4.61 7.97
N LEU A 49 -13.59 5.94 7.82
CA LEU A 49 -13.27 6.58 6.55
C LEU A 49 -11.87 6.20 6.04
N ILE A 50 -10.89 6.10 6.93
CA ILE A 50 -9.54 5.62 6.60
C ILE A 50 -9.63 4.18 6.07
N SER A 51 -10.33 3.29 6.78
CA SER A 51 -10.45 1.88 6.40
C SER A 51 -11.16 1.71 5.05
N LEU A 52 -12.25 2.44 4.81
CA LEU A 52 -12.97 2.39 3.54
C LEU A 52 -12.16 2.96 2.38
N SER A 53 -11.33 3.97 2.64
CA SER A 53 -10.48 4.55 1.60
C SER A 53 -9.29 3.64 1.25
N LEU A 54 -8.69 2.97 2.25
CA LEU A 54 -7.72 1.91 2.01
C LEU A 54 -8.38 0.76 1.22
N ALA A 55 -9.59 0.35 1.60
CA ALA A 55 -10.33 -0.66 0.86
C ALA A 55 -10.54 -0.26 -0.61
N PHE A 56 -10.93 1.00 -0.85
CA PHE A 56 -11.09 1.55 -2.19
C PHE A 56 -9.79 1.44 -3.01
N TYR A 57 -8.63 1.86 -2.47
CA TYR A 57 -7.36 1.72 -3.19
C TYR A 57 -7.05 0.27 -3.56
N TRP A 58 -7.16 -0.63 -2.60
CA TRP A 58 -6.83 -2.05 -2.81
C TRP A 58 -7.77 -2.70 -3.84
N ILE A 59 -9.08 -2.42 -3.76
CA ILE A 59 -10.05 -2.90 -4.76
C ILE A 59 -9.80 -2.26 -6.12
N TRP A 60 -9.54 -0.95 -6.18
CA TRP A 60 -9.23 -0.24 -7.43
C TRP A 60 -8.02 -0.86 -8.13
N ILE A 61 -6.94 -1.09 -7.39
CA ILE A 61 -5.74 -1.75 -7.92
C ILE A 61 -6.06 -3.17 -8.40
N GLY A 62 -6.83 -3.93 -7.63
CA GLY A 62 -7.16 -5.31 -7.97
C GLY A 62 -8.03 -5.42 -9.23
N VAL A 63 -9.06 -4.57 -9.34
CA VAL A 63 -9.99 -4.58 -10.48
C VAL A 63 -9.40 -3.85 -11.67
N ILE A 64 -9.07 -2.57 -11.51
CA ILE A 64 -8.69 -1.73 -12.65
C ILE A 64 -7.28 -2.11 -13.09
N TYR A 65 -6.27 -1.91 -12.24
CA TYR A 65 -4.89 -2.14 -12.69
C TYR A 65 -4.62 -3.62 -13.00
N HIS A 66 -4.86 -4.54 -12.07
CA HIS A 66 -4.48 -5.94 -12.24
C HIS A 66 -5.35 -6.67 -13.28
N ILE A 67 -6.67 -6.61 -13.15
CA ILE A 67 -7.57 -7.37 -14.03
C ILE A 67 -7.75 -6.71 -15.39
N LEU A 68 -7.96 -5.39 -15.48
CA LEU A 68 -8.25 -4.75 -16.77
C LEU A 68 -6.99 -4.43 -17.59
N PHE A 69 -5.89 -4.01 -16.96
CA PHE A 69 -4.68 -3.57 -17.68
C PHE A 69 -3.55 -4.60 -17.66
N PHE A 70 -3.13 -5.05 -16.47
CA PHE A 70 -1.94 -5.91 -16.35
C PHE A 70 -2.16 -7.34 -16.84
N SER A 71 -3.41 -7.82 -16.86
CA SER A 71 -3.77 -9.14 -17.38
C SER A 71 -3.49 -9.31 -18.88
N ALA A 72 -3.39 -8.20 -19.63
CA ALA A 72 -3.07 -8.20 -21.05
C ALA A 72 -1.69 -8.79 -21.35
N ILE A 73 -0.72 -8.61 -20.44
CA ILE A 73 0.66 -9.09 -20.60
C ILE A 73 1.03 -10.20 -19.61
N ASN A 74 0.25 -10.40 -18.55
CA ASN A 74 0.55 -11.37 -17.51
C ASN A 74 -0.72 -12.02 -16.94
N LYS A 75 -0.98 -13.29 -17.27
CA LYS A 75 -2.14 -14.02 -16.73
C LYS A 75 -2.14 -14.15 -15.20
N ALA A 76 -0.98 -14.08 -14.54
CA ALA A 76 -0.91 -14.06 -13.08
C ALA A 76 -1.59 -12.82 -12.48
N ALA A 77 -1.83 -11.77 -13.27
CA ALA A 77 -2.53 -10.58 -12.82
C ALA A 77 -3.96 -10.85 -12.35
N TYR A 78 -4.65 -11.90 -12.86
CA TYR A 78 -5.96 -12.29 -12.32
C TYR A 78 -5.85 -12.76 -10.85
N PHE A 79 -4.81 -13.53 -10.54
CA PHE A 79 -4.52 -13.97 -9.17
C PHE A 79 -4.16 -12.78 -8.28
N PHE A 80 -3.28 -11.89 -8.75
CA PHE A 80 -2.94 -10.67 -8.01
C PHE A 80 -4.18 -9.78 -7.79
N GLY A 81 -5.01 -9.62 -8.81
CA GLY A 81 -6.26 -8.87 -8.73
C GLY A 81 -7.20 -9.41 -7.65
N ALA A 82 -7.38 -10.74 -7.62
CA ALA A 82 -8.18 -11.39 -6.58
C ALA A 82 -7.61 -11.16 -5.17
N LEU A 83 -6.30 -11.24 -4.98
CA LEU A 83 -5.66 -10.93 -3.69
C LEU A 83 -5.87 -9.47 -3.29
N PHE A 84 -5.71 -8.52 -4.20
CA PHE A 84 -5.89 -7.09 -3.91
C PHE A 84 -7.34 -6.75 -3.56
N ILE A 85 -8.31 -7.33 -4.29
CA ILE A 85 -9.73 -7.21 -3.95
C ILE A 85 -10.00 -7.79 -2.57
N LEU A 86 -9.50 -9.00 -2.27
CA LEU A 86 -9.64 -9.63 -0.96
C LEU A 86 -9.08 -8.74 0.15
N GLN A 87 -7.88 -8.16 -0.03
CA GLN A 87 -7.32 -7.24 0.96
C GLN A 87 -8.23 -6.03 1.19
N GLY A 88 -8.82 -5.46 0.14
CA GLY A 88 -9.78 -4.38 0.29
C GLY A 88 -11.05 -4.79 1.03
N LEU A 89 -11.57 -6.00 0.78
CA LEU A 89 -12.68 -6.56 1.55
C LEU A 89 -12.32 -6.78 3.02
N LEU A 90 -11.08 -7.21 3.30
CA LEU A 90 -10.58 -7.36 4.66
C LEU A 90 -10.49 -6.00 5.39
N PHE A 91 -10.14 -4.92 4.70
CA PHE A 91 -10.20 -3.56 5.27
C PHE A 91 -11.63 -3.15 5.64
N ILE A 92 -12.61 -3.44 4.79
CA ILE A 92 -14.03 -3.19 5.10
C ILE A 92 -14.45 -4.01 6.33
N TYR A 93 -14.11 -5.30 6.34
CA TYR A 93 -14.43 -6.19 7.45
C TYR A 93 -13.82 -5.71 8.77
N ALA A 94 -12.51 -5.44 8.79
CA ALA A 94 -11.79 -4.98 9.97
C ALA A 94 -12.27 -3.60 10.45
N GLY A 95 -12.39 -2.64 9.54
CA GLY A 95 -12.65 -1.24 9.87
C GLY A 95 -14.12 -0.90 10.07
N ALA A 96 -15.01 -1.40 9.22
CA ALA A 96 -16.43 -1.04 9.23
C ALA A 96 -17.28 -2.01 10.06
N ILE A 97 -17.02 -3.31 9.95
CA ILE A 97 -17.83 -4.35 10.59
C ILE A 97 -17.32 -4.65 12.01
N ARG A 98 -16.03 -5.01 12.13
CA ARG A 98 -15.40 -5.35 13.41
C ARG A 98 -15.00 -4.13 14.22
N LYS A 99 -14.78 -2.98 13.56
CA LYS A 99 -14.30 -1.73 14.16
C LYS A 99 -13.04 -1.93 14.99
N GLU A 100 -12.16 -2.82 14.53
CA GLU A 100 -10.95 -3.24 15.23
C GLU A 100 -9.70 -2.49 14.77
N LEU A 101 -9.86 -1.36 14.07
CA LEU A 101 -8.77 -0.50 13.62
C LEU A 101 -8.94 0.90 14.23
N ASN A 102 -8.03 1.27 15.14
CA ASN A 102 -7.98 2.60 15.74
C ASN A 102 -6.68 3.31 15.33
N TYR A 103 -6.79 4.28 14.43
CA TYR A 103 -5.67 5.02 13.87
C TYR A 103 -5.39 6.27 14.70
N SER A 104 -4.14 6.45 15.11
CA SER A 104 -3.66 7.66 15.79
C SER A 104 -2.18 7.88 15.49
N THR A 105 -1.81 9.13 15.25
CA THR A 105 -0.41 9.55 14.99
C THR A 105 0.31 10.02 16.25
N GLU A 106 -0.13 9.56 17.43
CA GLU A 106 0.56 9.85 18.70
C GLU A 106 2.05 9.53 18.63
N ARG A 107 2.86 10.39 19.27
CA ARG A 107 4.33 10.31 19.27
C ARG A 107 4.80 8.95 19.83
N SER A 108 5.12 8.04 18.92
CA SER A 108 5.72 6.74 19.20
C SER A 108 6.70 6.38 18.09
N MET A 109 7.60 5.42 18.35
CA MET A 109 8.58 4.98 17.33
C MET A 109 7.88 4.46 16.08
N GLU A 110 6.78 3.73 16.25
CA GLU A 110 5.94 3.20 15.15
C GLU A 110 5.40 4.34 14.29
N ALA A 111 4.93 5.44 14.91
CA ALA A 111 4.42 6.59 14.17
C ALA A 111 5.51 7.27 13.32
N TYR A 112 6.76 7.35 13.80
CA TYR A 112 7.86 7.89 12.99
C TYR A 112 8.16 7.04 11.75
N PHE A 113 8.19 5.71 11.89
CA PHE A 113 8.30 4.82 10.74
C PHE A 113 7.07 4.91 9.82
N GLY A 114 5.88 5.07 10.39
CA GLY A 114 4.64 5.31 9.65
C GLY A 114 4.74 6.54 8.75
N TRP A 115 5.17 7.67 9.32
CA TRP A 115 5.44 8.90 8.58
C TRP A 115 6.53 8.74 7.52
N ALA A 116 7.62 8.02 7.84
CA ALA A 116 8.69 7.76 6.89
C ALA A 116 8.20 6.95 5.67
N PHE A 117 7.36 5.93 5.87
CA PHE A 117 6.78 5.15 4.78
C PHE A 117 5.80 5.97 3.94
N ILE A 118 4.97 6.80 4.57
CA ILE A 118 4.05 7.70 3.86
C ILE A 118 4.84 8.72 3.02
N ALA A 119 5.86 9.35 3.60
CA ALA A 119 6.72 10.29 2.88
C ALA A 119 7.47 9.60 1.75
N TYR A 120 7.92 8.36 1.96
CA TYR A 120 8.55 7.57 0.91
C TYR A 120 7.57 7.34 -0.24
N ALA A 121 6.37 6.82 0.03
CA ALA A 121 5.38 6.51 -0.99
C ALA A 121 4.92 7.72 -1.81
N LEU A 122 4.74 8.88 -1.17
CA LEU A 122 4.16 10.06 -1.81
C LEU A 122 5.18 11.01 -2.43
N ILE A 123 6.42 11.03 -1.92
CA ILE A 123 7.43 12.04 -2.31
C ILE A 123 8.68 11.35 -2.85
N ILE A 124 9.31 10.48 -2.07
CA ILE A 124 10.61 9.91 -2.44
C ILE A 124 10.47 8.95 -3.63
N TYR A 125 9.43 8.12 -3.63
CA TYR A 125 9.15 7.15 -4.66
C TYR A 125 9.01 7.78 -6.06
N PRO A 126 8.14 8.80 -6.29
CA PRO A 126 8.07 9.46 -7.60
C PRO A 126 9.37 10.20 -7.97
N ILE A 127 10.11 10.75 -7.01
CA ILE A 127 11.43 11.37 -7.28
C ILE A 127 12.44 10.33 -7.76
N LEU A 128 12.53 9.18 -7.08
CA LEU A 128 13.41 8.08 -7.49
C LEU A 128 13.03 7.53 -8.87
N GLY A 129 11.73 7.40 -9.15
CA GLY A 129 11.24 7.02 -10.48
C GLY A 129 11.70 8.00 -11.56
N MET A 130 11.53 9.31 -11.34
CA MET A 130 12.00 10.34 -12.28
C MET A 130 13.51 10.28 -12.49
N LEU A 131 14.31 10.14 -11.43
CA LEU A 131 15.77 10.02 -11.51
C LEU A 131 16.21 8.74 -12.23
N SER A 132 15.41 7.68 -12.16
CA SER A 132 15.64 6.40 -12.84
C SER A 132 15.13 6.39 -14.30
N GLY A 133 14.63 7.53 -14.80
CA GLY A 133 14.10 7.66 -16.16
C GLY A 133 12.66 7.14 -16.34
N HIS A 134 11.99 6.75 -15.26
CA HIS A 134 10.58 6.36 -15.25
C HIS A 134 9.72 7.62 -15.04
N SER A 135 9.52 8.40 -16.11
CA SER A 135 8.67 9.60 -16.11
C SER A 135 7.22 9.26 -16.43
N TYR A 136 6.28 10.11 -16.00
CA TYR A 136 4.89 10.03 -16.48
C TYR A 136 4.86 10.05 -18.02
N PRO A 137 4.06 9.20 -18.69
CA PRO A 137 3.03 8.32 -18.14
C PRO A 137 3.51 6.90 -17.77
N LYS A 138 4.79 6.55 -18.02
CA LYS A 138 5.34 5.21 -17.75
C LYS A 138 5.72 4.97 -16.28
N ALA A 139 5.58 5.99 -15.43
CA ALA A 139 5.89 5.91 -14.01
C ALA A 139 4.78 5.20 -13.21
N PRO A 140 5.13 4.35 -12.23
CA PRO A 140 4.19 3.90 -11.22
C PRO A 140 3.77 5.07 -10.31
N THR A 141 2.57 5.60 -10.50
CA THR A 141 2.00 6.68 -9.67
C THR A 141 1.37 6.14 -8.38
N PHE A 142 1.10 7.01 -7.40
CA PHE A 142 0.25 6.64 -6.27
C PHE A 142 -1.15 6.19 -6.75
N GLY A 143 -1.72 5.17 -6.11
CA GLY A 143 -2.88 4.42 -6.61
C GLY A 143 -2.53 3.18 -7.46
N LEU A 144 -1.24 2.94 -7.72
CA LEU A 144 -0.71 1.67 -8.24
C LEU A 144 -0.09 0.83 -7.10
N PRO A 145 0.16 -0.48 -7.30
CA PRO A 145 0.43 -1.42 -6.21
C PRO A 145 1.57 -1.03 -5.26
N CYS A 146 2.77 -0.71 -5.77
CA CYS A 146 3.97 -0.51 -4.96
C CYS A 146 3.87 0.69 -4.00
N PRO A 147 3.68 1.94 -4.47
CA PRO A 147 3.59 3.10 -3.57
C PRO A 147 2.39 3.00 -2.62
N THR A 148 1.26 2.45 -3.07
CA THR A 148 0.07 2.27 -2.23
C THR A 148 0.30 1.24 -1.13
N THR A 149 1.04 0.16 -1.40
CA THR A 149 1.36 -0.84 -0.38
C THR A 149 2.31 -0.27 0.67
N ILE A 150 3.33 0.50 0.26
CA ILE A 150 4.22 1.21 1.19
C ILE A 150 3.42 2.17 2.08
N PHE A 151 2.54 2.98 1.48
CA PHE A 151 1.64 3.86 2.22
C PHE A 151 0.75 3.09 3.19
N THR A 152 0.24 1.93 2.77
CA THR A 152 -0.59 1.05 3.61
C THR A 152 0.17 0.57 4.84
N PHE A 153 1.43 0.15 4.70
CA PHE A 153 2.28 -0.16 5.87
C PHE A 153 2.45 1.06 6.78
N GLY A 154 2.59 2.26 6.21
CA GLY A 154 2.62 3.50 6.97
C GLY A 154 1.35 3.70 7.82
N MET A 155 0.18 3.50 7.22
CA MET A 155 -1.11 3.57 7.92
C MET A 155 -1.28 2.46 8.95
N PHE A 156 -0.76 1.26 8.71
CA PHE A 156 -0.77 0.16 9.69
C PHE A 156 0.00 0.51 10.96
N LEU A 157 1.11 1.23 10.84
CA LEU A 157 1.90 1.69 11.99
C LEU A 157 1.22 2.80 12.80
N PHE A 158 0.13 3.38 12.30
CA PHE A 158 -0.74 4.27 13.07
C PHE A 158 -1.84 3.54 13.85
N VAL A 159 -2.03 2.23 13.66
CA VAL A 159 -3.01 1.46 14.43
C VAL A 159 -2.49 1.25 15.85
N LYS A 160 -3.19 1.79 16.85
CA LYS A 160 -2.75 1.79 18.26
C LYS A 160 -3.33 0.65 19.09
N ASN A 161 -4.46 0.08 18.69
CA ASN A 161 -4.96 -1.13 19.33
C ASN A 161 -4.24 -2.37 18.75
N ARG A 162 -4.55 -3.56 19.28
CA ARG A 162 -3.97 -4.81 18.80
C ARG A 162 -4.25 -4.98 17.30
N PHE A 163 -3.19 -5.00 16.50
CA PHE A 163 -3.29 -5.09 15.05
C PHE A 163 -3.73 -6.50 14.61
N PRO A 164 -4.74 -6.63 13.72
CA PRO A 164 -5.17 -7.92 13.20
C PRO A 164 -4.21 -8.46 12.14
N TYR A 165 -3.44 -9.52 12.45
CA TYR A 165 -2.39 -10.04 11.57
C TYR A 165 -2.87 -10.50 10.18
N TYR A 166 -4.14 -10.86 10.02
CA TYR A 166 -4.65 -11.25 8.70
C TYR A 166 -4.57 -10.11 7.67
N LEU A 167 -4.58 -8.85 8.09
CA LEU A 167 -4.37 -7.69 7.21
C LEU A 167 -2.93 -7.56 6.70
N LEU A 168 -1.95 -8.25 7.30
CA LEU A 168 -0.55 -8.21 6.85
C LEU A 168 -0.24 -9.24 5.78
N ILE A 169 -1.03 -10.32 5.67
CA ILE A 169 -0.71 -11.46 4.83
C ILE A 169 -0.51 -11.01 3.38
N ILE A 170 -1.50 -10.31 2.80
CA ILE A 170 -1.47 -9.92 1.39
C ILE A 170 -0.43 -8.80 1.14
N PRO A 171 -0.35 -7.71 1.94
CA PRO A 171 0.68 -6.69 1.77
C PRO A 171 2.11 -7.24 1.89
N VAL A 172 2.37 -8.16 2.82
CA VAL A 172 3.70 -8.79 2.95
C VAL A 172 4.00 -9.69 1.77
N LEU A 173 3.05 -10.54 1.35
CA LEU A 173 3.21 -11.35 0.14
C LEU A 173 3.49 -10.49 -1.08
N TRP A 174 2.76 -9.38 -1.25
CA TRP A 174 3.01 -8.43 -2.34
C TRP A 174 4.39 -7.80 -2.23
N SER A 175 4.87 -7.47 -1.03
CA SER A 175 6.21 -6.90 -0.87
C SER A 175 7.33 -7.83 -1.36
N ILE A 176 7.15 -9.14 -1.21
CA ILE A 176 8.08 -10.16 -1.71
C ILE A 176 7.97 -10.31 -3.23
N LEU A 177 6.76 -10.36 -3.77
CA LEU A 177 6.51 -10.52 -5.21
C LEU A 177 6.95 -9.29 -6.00
N GLY A 178 6.61 -8.09 -5.51
CA GLY A 178 7.01 -6.81 -6.10
C GLY A 178 8.52 -6.64 -6.14
N PHE A 179 9.24 -7.07 -5.09
CA PHE A 179 10.71 -7.07 -5.08
C PHE A 179 11.30 -7.92 -6.21
N SER A 180 10.75 -9.11 -6.42
CA SER A 180 11.21 -10.01 -7.48
C SER A 180 11.06 -9.38 -8.87
N ALA A 181 9.95 -8.67 -9.10
CA ALA A 181 9.74 -7.91 -10.35
C ALA A 181 10.68 -6.69 -10.44
N ALA A 182 10.87 -5.97 -9.34
CA ALA A 182 11.75 -4.80 -9.27
C ALA A 182 13.20 -5.12 -9.67
N VAL A 183 13.73 -6.23 -9.15
CA VAL A 183 15.08 -6.72 -9.49
C VAL A 183 15.18 -7.10 -10.96
N GLN A 184 14.17 -7.81 -11.49
CA GLN A 184 14.17 -8.28 -12.89
C GLN A 184 13.97 -7.15 -13.90
N LEU A 185 13.25 -6.09 -13.53
CA LEU A 185 12.90 -4.97 -14.41
C LEU A 185 13.75 -3.72 -14.14
N SER A 186 14.71 -3.81 -13.20
CA SER A 186 15.56 -2.69 -12.77
C SER A 186 14.74 -1.45 -12.40
N VAL A 187 13.71 -1.66 -11.57
CA VAL A 187 12.85 -0.60 -11.00
C VAL A 187 13.31 -0.42 -9.55
N THR A 188 14.24 0.50 -9.33
CA THR A 188 14.97 0.64 -8.06
C THR A 188 14.11 1.28 -6.98
N GLU A 189 13.15 2.11 -7.37
CA GLU A 189 12.17 2.74 -6.47
C GLU A 189 11.31 1.71 -5.71
N ASP A 190 11.13 0.51 -6.27
CA ASP A 190 10.38 -0.57 -5.64
C ASP A 190 11.15 -1.27 -4.51
N PHE A 191 12.43 -0.97 -4.29
CA PHE A 191 13.18 -1.55 -3.17
C PHE A 191 12.64 -1.08 -1.82
N GLY A 192 12.05 0.12 -1.78
CA GLY A 192 11.34 0.62 -0.60
C GLY A 192 10.15 -0.26 -0.19
N LEU A 193 9.55 -0.99 -1.14
CA LEU A 193 8.44 -1.90 -0.85
C LEU A 193 8.87 -3.07 0.04
N SER A 194 9.99 -3.71 -0.28
CA SER A 194 10.54 -4.80 0.53
C SER A 194 10.92 -4.34 1.93
N PHE A 195 11.56 -3.16 1.99
CA PHE A 195 11.94 -2.57 3.26
C PHE A 195 10.72 -2.27 4.13
N ALA A 196 9.68 -1.65 3.55
CA ALA A 196 8.42 -1.40 4.24
C ALA A 196 7.74 -2.70 4.69
N GLY A 197 7.78 -3.75 3.87
CA GLY A 197 7.23 -5.07 4.20
C GLY A 197 7.91 -5.72 5.39
N VAL A 198 9.25 -5.79 5.38
CA VAL A 198 10.04 -6.42 6.45
C VAL A 198 9.94 -5.62 7.75
N ILE A 199 10.23 -4.31 7.70
CA ILE A 199 10.24 -3.46 8.88
C ILE A 199 8.83 -3.29 9.44
N GLY A 200 7.83 -3.07 8.58
CA GLY A 200 6.43 -2.97 8.99
C GLY A 200 5.96 -4.23 9.70
N LEU A 201 6.24 -5.42 9.15
CA LEU A 201 5.91 -6.69 9.78
C LEU A 201 6.57 -6.85 11.16
N LEU A 202 7.88 -6.61 11.24
CA LEU A 202 8.64 -6.77 12.49
C LEU A 202 8.16 -5.83 13.59
N LEU A 203 7.93 -4.55 13.26
CA LEU A 203 7.43 -3.55 14.20
C LEU A 203 6.03 -3.89 14.70
N ILE A 204 5.12 -4.32 13.81
CA ILE A 204 3.76 -4.69 14.18
C ILE A 204 3.74 -5.92 15.09
N ILE A 205 4.56 -6.94 14.80
CA ILE A 205 4.70 -8.12 15.67
C ILE A 205 5.24 -7.72 17.05
N TYR A 206 6.28 -6.89 17.08
CA TYR A 206 6.91 -6.43 18.33
C TYR A 206 5.92 -5.65 19.20
N TYR A 207 5.21 -4.67 18.62
CA TYR A 207 4.26 -3.84 19.35
C TYR A 207 3.05 -4.64 19.85
N ASN A 208 2.48 -5.52 19.02
CA ASN A 208 1.37 -6.37 19.44
C ASN A 208 1.73 -7.28 20.63
N LYS A 209 2.96 -7.82 20.65
CA LYS A 209 3.46 -8.61 21.80
C LYS A 209 3.63 -7.73 23.05
N LYS A 210 4.20 -6.54 22.90
CA LYS A 210 4.38 -5.58 24.01
C LYS A 210 3.04 -5.16 24.63
N GLY A 211 2.03 -4.86 23.79
CA GLY A 211 0.68 -4.52 24.25
C GLY A 211 0.00 -5.66 25.01
N LEU A 212 0.21 -6.91 24.59
CA LEU A 212 -0.28 -8.09 25.30
C LEU A 212 0.37 -8.24 26.69
N HIS A 213 1.70 -8.03 26.79
CA HIS A 213 2.40 -8.12 28.07
C HIS A 213 2.04 -7.00 29.05
N ALA A 214 1.69 -5.81 28.56
CA ALA A 214 1.20 -4.71 29.41
C ALA A 214 -0.20 -5.02 29.99
N ALA A 215 -1.09 -5.63 29.20
CA ALA A 215 -2.45 -5.97 29.63
C ALA A 215 -2.54 -7.14 30.62
N VAL A 216 -1.53 -8.01 30.70
CA VAL A 216 -1.47 -9.13 31.66
C VAL A 216 -0.93 -8.69 33.04
N LYS A 217 -0.29 -7.52 33.12
CA LYS A 217 0.34 -7.00 34.34
C LYS A 217 -0.48 -5.93 35.07
N GLY A 218 -1.61 -5.48 34.51
CA GLY A 218 -2.51 -4.50 35.12
C GLY A 218 -3.83 -5.16 35.50
#